data_AF-A0A2T9XC57-F1
#
_entry.id   AF-A0A2T9XC57-F1
#
_cell.length_a   1.000
_cell.length_b   1.000
_cell.length_c   1.000
_cell.angle_alpha   90.00
_cell.angle_beta   90.00
_cell.angle_gamma   90.00
#
_symmetry.space_group_name_H-M   'P 1'
#
loop_
_entity.id
_entity.type
_entity.pdbx_description
1 polymer ?
#
loop_
_entity_poly.entity_id
_entity_poly.type
_entity_poly.pdbx_seq_one_letter_code
_entity_poly.pdbx_strand_id
1 'polypeptide(L)'
;NIGWILNLRFNVKRILAKNRISYIISRSEQPKIIGRLDHIFEPLQGNVNLTKVRIVFYYKGPLEKLVKIESRRFYNKVRNEIYHRIEKEVSDSEFDNILKEMKTILSGIIKSDDDFDMLVNKAIIESVNSEIALIIGSDKNGIKFLFNKGNLIKEKGSVESIRSGMKFVMKKKE
;
A
#
# COMPACT_ATOMS: atom_id res chain seq x y z
N ASN A 1 28.71 -20.94 20.52
CA ASN A 1 27.93 -19.76 20.91
C ASN A 1 26.51 -19.91 20.40
N ILE A 2 25.58 -20.17 21.31
CA ILE A 2 24.19 -20.52 21.04
C ILE A 2 23.42 -19.20 20.84
N GLY A 3 23.08 -18.89 19.59
CA GLY A 3 22.29 -17.71 19.24
C GLY A 3 20.82 -17.93 19.62
N TRP A 4 20.40 -17.38 20.75
CA TRP A 4 18.99 -17.37 21.11
C TRP A 4 18.24 -16.47 20.12
N ILE A 5 17.42 -17.09 19.27
CA ILE A 5 16.40 -16.38 18.50
C ILE A 5 15.42 -15.81 19.52
N LEU A 6 15.51 -14.50 19.75
CA LEU A 6 14.56 -13.76 20.57
C LEU A 6 13.22 -13.71 19.83
N ASN A 7 12.31 -14.63 20.15
CA ASN A 7 10.92 -14.55 19.70
C ASN A 7 10.21 -13.43 20.47
N LEU A 8 10.17 -12.23 19.88
CA LEU A 8 9.46 -11.08 20.43
C LEU A 8 8.00 -11.11 19.92
N ARG A 9 7.03 -11.27 20.83
CA ARG A 9 5.60 -11.13 20.49
C ARG A 9 5.16 -9.68 20.65
N PHE A 10 4.49 -9.15 19.64
CA PHE A 10 3.96 -7.80 19.62
C PHE A 10 2.44 -7.83 19.40
N ASN A 11 1.73 -6.93 20.07
CA ASN A 11 0.34 -6.64 19.76
C ASN A 11 0.31 -5.48 18.75
N VAL A 12 -0.38 -5.67 17.63
CA VAL A 12 -0.54 -4.65 16.59
C VAL A 12 -2.01 -4.29 16.47
N LYS A 13 -2.35 -3.01 16.64
CA LYS A 13 -3.69 -2.47 16.47
C LYS A 13 -3.69 -1.43 15.36
N ARG A 14 -4.64 -1.55 14.42
CA ARG A 14 -4.91 -0.53 13.40
C ARG A 14 -6.12 0.29 13.82
N ILE A 15 -6.01 1.61 13.74
CA ILE A 15 -7.08 2.57 13.99
C ILE A 15 -7.26 3.42 12.74
N LEU A 16 -8.48 3.42 12.20
CA LEU A 16 -8.88 4.22 11.04
C LEU A 16 -9.71 5.41 11.51
N ALA A 17 -9.33 6.61 11.08
CA ALA A 17 -10.07 7.84 11.25
C ALA A 17 -10.12 8.59 9.91
N LYS A 18 -11.06 9.54 9.77
CA LYS A 18 -11.39 10.23 8.51
C LYS A 18 -10.16 10.68 7.69
N ASN A 19 -9.12 11.20 8.34
CA ASN A 19 -7.91 11.69 7.71
C ASN A 19 -6.63 11.12 8.35
N ARG A 20 -6.73 9.99 9.05
CA ARG A 20 -5.61 9.41 9.78
C ARG A 20 -5.70 7.90 9.87
N ILE A 21 -4.61 7.22 9.53
CA ILE A 21 -4.43 5.79 9.77
C ILE A 21 -3.33 5.64 10.81
N SER A 22 -3.65 5.03 11.95
CA SER A 22 -2.69 4.80 13.04
C SER A 22 -2.45 3.31 13.23
N TYR A 23 -1.18 2.90 13.32
CA TYR A 23 -0.77 1.57 13.75
C TYR A 23 -0.11 1.69 15.11
N ILE A 24 -0.64 1.02 16.11
CA ILE A 24 -0.07 0.97 17.46
C ILE A 24 0.53 -0.42 17.64
N ILE A 25 1.81 -0.45 17.96
CA ILE A 25 2.55 -1.66 18.27
C ILE A 25 2.87 -1.60 19.77
N SER A 26 2.49 -2.62 20.53
CA SER A 26 2.78 -2.66 21.95
C SER A 26 3.24 -4.02 22.42
N ARG A 27 4.15 -3.99 23.40
CA ARG A 27 4.57 -5.14 24.19
C ARG A 27 4.60 -4.74 25.66
N SER A 28 3.81 -5.43 26.47
CA SER A 28 3.75 -5.24 27.92
C SER A 28 4.84 -6.02 28.68
N GLU A 29 5.32 -7.13 28.12
CA GLU A 29 6.43 -7.94 28.63
C GLU A 29 7.78 -7.24 28.45
N GLN A 30 8.80 -7.66 29.20
CA GLN A 30 10.15 -7.12 29.04
C GLN A 30 10.85 -7.64 27.76
N PRO A 31 11.54 -6.77 27.01
CA PRO A 31 11.55 -5.32 27.19
C PRO A 31 10.23 -4.68 26.74
N LYS A 32 9.73 -3.75 27.56
CA LYS A 32 8.50 -3.01 27.24
C LYS A 32 8.74 -2.14 26.01
N ILE A 33 7.85 -2.25 25.03
CA ILE A 33 7.93 -1.51 23.77
C ILE A 33 6.57 -0.88 23.49
N ILE A 34 6.59 0.39 23.13
CA ILE A 34 5.42 1.11 22.61
C ILE A 34 5.86 1.82 21.33
N GLY A 35 5.27 1.45 20.21
CA GLY A 35 5.44 2.07 18.91
C GLY A 35 4.12 2.60 18.39
N ARG A 36 4.16 3.71 17.66
CA ARG A 36 3.01 4.26 16.93
C ARG A 36 3.47 4.78 15.59
N LEU A 37 2.79 4.36 14.53
CA LEU A 37 2.96 4.89 13.18
C LEU A 37 1.66 5.54 12.75
N ASP A 38 1.69 6.84 12.51
CA ASP A 38 0.55 7.61 12.03
C ASP A 38 0.79 8.06 10.58
N HIS A 39 -0.16 7.78 9.71
CA HIS A 39 -0.30 8.41 8.40
C HIS A 39 -1.42 9.44 8.51
N ILE A 40 -1.10 10.72 8.35
CA ILE A 40 -2.04 11.83 8.47
C ILE A 40 -2.17 12.49 7.11
N PHE A 41 -3.39 12.56 6.60
CA PHE A 41 -3.73 13.11 5.29
C PHE A 41 -4.24 14.54 5.49
N GLU A 42 -3.46 15.53 5.10
CA GLU A 42 -3.82 16.95 5.22
C GLU A 42 -3.92 17.55 3.81
N PRO A 43 -5.04 18.19 3.42
CA PRO A 43 -5.08 18.96 2.18
C PRO A 43 -4.03 20.08 2.26
N LEU A 44 -3.29 20.31 1.18
CA LEU A 44 -2.37 21.43 1.10
C LEU A 44 -3.17 22.74 1.15
N GLN A 45 -2.78 23.65 2.05
CA GLN A 45 -3.44 24.95 2.17
C GLN A 45 -3.49 25.63 0.80
N GLY A 46 -4.69 26.01 0.37
CA GLY A 46 -4.93 26.67 -0.92
C GLY A 46 -5.07 25.74 -2.13
N ASN A 47 -4.90 24.42 -1.99
CA ASN A 47 -5.13 23.48 -3.09
C ASN A 47 -5.82 22.18 -2.63
N VAL A 48 -7.13 22.11 -2.85
CA VAL A 48 -8.00 20.99 -2.43
C VAL A 48 -7.68 19.67 -3.14
N ASN A 49 -6.99 19.74 -4.28
CA ASN A 49 -6.65 18.56 -5.09
C ASN A 49 -5.27 17.98 -4.75
N LEU A 50 -4.54 18.60 -3.81
CA LEU A 50 -3.23 18.11 -3.39
C LEU A 50 -3.29 17.70 -1.91
N THR A 51 -3.10 16.41 -1.65
CA THR A 51 -3.02 15.88 -0.28
C THR A 51 -1.57 15.70 0.13
N LYS A 52 -1.18 16.33 1.24
CA LYS A 52 0.08 16.07 1.92
C LYS A 52 -0.10 14.91 2.90
N VAL A 53 0.71 13.86 2.71
CA VAL A 53 0.78 12.75 3.67
C VAL A 53 1.91 13.03 4.66
N ARG A 54 1.56 13.22 5.94
CA ARG A 54 2.52 13.30 7.04
C ARG A 54 2.63 11.93 7.72
N ILE A 55 3.81 11.33 7.63
CA ILE A 55 4.13 10.08 8.33
C ILE A 55 4.85 10.43 9.64
N VAL A 56 4.28 10.03 10.77
CA VAL A 56 4.86 10.25 12.10
C VAL A 56 5.10 8.91 12.76
N PHE A 57 6.34 8.65 13.15
CA PHE A 57 6.71 7.46 13.89
C PHE A 57 7.16 7.84 15.31
N TYR A 58 6.50 7.26 16.30
CA TYR A 58 6.85 7.34 17.71
C TYR A 58 7.30 5.98 18.20
N TYR A 59 8.36 5.96 19.00
CA TYR A 59 8.87 4.76 19.64
C TYR A 59 9.34 5.08 21.06
N LYS A 60 9.00 4.20 21.99
CA LYS A 60 9.50 4.19 23.37
C LYS A 60 9.86 2.76 23.76
N GLY A 61 11.10 2.54 24.17
CA GLY A 61 11.62 1.21 24.48
C GLY A 61 13.14 1.14 24.39
N PRO A 62 13.76 -0.05 24.41
CA PRO A 62 15.20 -0.16 24.20
C PRO A 62 15.63 0.33 22.81
N LEU A 63 16.90 0.69 22.67
CA LEU A 63 17.50 1.01 21.36
C LEU A 63 16.83 2.19 20.62
N GLU A 64 16.22 3.16 21.33
CA GLU A 64 15.50 4.29 20.70
C GLU A 64 16.35 5.04 19.66
N LYS A 65 17.65 5.21 19.92
CA LYS A 65 18.60 5.83 18.98
C LYS A 65 18.70 5.05 17.67
N LEU A 66 18.85 3.72 17.76
CA LEU A 66 18.94 2.84 16.59
C LEU A 66 17.62 2.86 15.82
N VAL A 67 16.50 2.74 16.53
CA VAL A 67 15.17 2.80 15.95
C VAL A 67 14.96 4.12 15.21
N LYS A 68 15.35 5.25 15.79
CA LYS A 68 15.26 6.57 15.14
C LYS A 68 16.09 6.64 13.85
N ILE A 69 17.28 6.04 13.82
CA ILE A 69 18.14 6.00 12.62
C ILE A 69 17.47 5.15 11.53
N GLU A 70 17.01 3.95 11.87
CA GLU A 70 16.35 3.05 10.93
C GLU A 70 15.04 3.63 10.38
N SER A 71 14.24 4.28 11.21
CA SER A 71 13.03 4.98 10.76
C SER A 71 13.33 6.12 9.80
N ARG A 72 14.42 6.86 10.00
CA ARG A 72 14.86 7.92 9.06
C ARG A 72 15.32 7.32 7.73
N ARG A 73 16.08 6.22 7.77
CA ARG A 73 16.50 5.49 6.56
C ARG A 73 15.29 5.01 5.76
N PHE A 74 14.33 4.38 6.44
CA PHE A 74 13.08 3.93 5.83
C PHE A 74 12.28 5.10 5.23
N TYR A 75 12.12 6.21 5.97
CA TYR A 75 11.43 7.39 5.46
C TYR A 75 12.07 7.93 4.18
N ASN A 76 13.40 8.06 4.14
CA ASN A 76 14.11 8.55 2.96
C ASN A 76 13.95 7.60 1.77
N LYS A 77 13.99 6.28 2.02
CA LYS A 77 13.76 5.27 0.98
C LYS A 77 12.36 5.41 0.38
N VAL A 78 11.32 5.43 1.21
CA VAL A 78 9.92 5.59 0.76
C VAL A 78 9.72 6.90 0.01
N ARG A 79 10.27 8.00 0.54
CA ARG A 79 10.22 9.31 -0.11
C ARG A 79 10.80 9.24 -1.53
N ASN A 80 11.99 8.68 -1.68
CA ASN A 80 12.66 8.56 -2.98
C ASN A 80 11.88 7.67 -3.96
N GLU A 81 11.33 6.55 -3.49
CA GLU A 81 10.49 5.65 -4.30
C GLU A 81 9.23 6.34 -4.81
N ILE A 82 8.56 7.14 -3.97
CA ILE A 82 7.39 7.92 -4.37
C ILE A 82 7.77 8.96 -5.44
N TYR A 83 8.84 9.72 -5.24
CA TYR A 83 9.29 10.70 -6.24
C TYR A 83 9.67 10.05 -7.58
N HIS A 84 10.35 8.90 -7.55
CA HIS A 84 10.71 8.17 -8.78
C HIS A 84 9.49 7.58 -9.51
N ARG A 85 8.41 7.26 -8.80
CA ARG A 85 7.16 6.78 -9.42
C ARG A 85 6.37 7.89 -10.10
N ILE A 86 6.36 9.09 -9.51
CA ILE A 86 5.67 10.26 -10.10
C ILE A 86 6.29 10.64 -11.47
N GLU A 87 7.58 10.37 -11.69
CA GLU A 87 8.26 10.66 -12.96
C GLU A 87 8.06 9.59 -14.06
N LYS A 88 7.41 8.46 -13.76
CA LYS A 88 7.19 7.38 -14.73
C LYS A 88 5.70 7.02 -14.81
N GLU A 89 4.91 7.89 -15.46
CA GLU A 89 3.61 7.45 -15.98
C GLU A 89 3.85 6.32 -16.98
N VAL A 90 3.30 5.14 -16.67
CA VAL A 90 3.41 3.96 -17.50
C VAL A 90 2.46 4.11 -18.69
N SER A 91 2.96 3.92 -19.91
CA SER A 91 2.13 4.02 -21.12
C SER A 91 1.09 2.89 -21.18
N ASP A 92 0.00 3.09 -21.94
CA ASP A 92 -0.96 2.00 -22.18
C ASP A 92 -0.32 0.79 -22.85
N SER A 93 0.58 1.02 -23.81
CA SER A 93 1.25 -0.04 -24.54
C SER A 93 2.09 -0.95 -23.65
N GLU A 94 2.72 -0.40 -22.61
CA GLU A 94 3.52 -1.17 -21.65
C GLU A 94 2.62 -2.05 -20.77
N PHE A 95 1.50 -1.51 -20.27
CA PHE A 95 0.54 -2.28 -19.49
C PHE A 95 -0.11 -3.39 -20.32
N ASP A 96 -0.54 -3.08 -21.54
CA ASP A 96 -1.23 -4.04 -22.40
C ASP A 96 -0.32 -5.22 -22.79
N ASN A 97 0.98 -4.98 -22.95
CA ASN A 97 1.95 -6.05 -23.19
C ASN A 97 2.10 -6.97 -21.96
N ILE A 98 2.15 -6.42 -20.75
CA ILE A 98 2.20 -7.22 -19.51
C ILE A 98 0.92 -8.07 -19.38
N LEU A 99 -0.24 -7.48 -19.68
CA LEU A 99 -1.54 -8.16 -19.54
C LEU A 99 -1.75 -9.32 -20.53
N LYS A 100 -1.02 -9.37 -21.66
CA LYS A 100 -1.09 -10.48 -22.63
C LYS A 100 -0.55 -11.79 -22.06
N GLU A 101 0.40 -11.71 -21.13
CA GLU A 101 1.02 -12.88 -20.50
C GLU A 101 0.25 -13.37 -19.26
N MET A 102 -0.89 -12.76 -18.93
CA MET A 102 -1.61 -13.02 -17.69
C MET A 102 -2.99 -13.64 -17.94
N LYS A 103 -3.40 -14.57 -17.07
CA LYS A 103 -4.73 -15.19 -17.10
C LYS A 103 -5.68 -14.52 -16.13
N THR A 104 -6.94 -14.34 -16.54
CA THR A 104 -8.00 -13.84 -15.64
C THR A 104 -8.31 -14.86 -14.56
N ILE A 105 -8.27 -14.42 -13.30
CA ILE A 105 -8.57 -15.25 -12.12
C ILE A 105 -9.83 -14.79 -11.39
N LEU A 106 -10.26 -13.55 -11.58
CA LEU A 106 -11.48 -13.01 -10.98
C LEU A 106 -12.01 -11.85 -11.83
N SER A 107 -13.32 -11.71 -11.94
CA SER A 107 -13.96 -10.56 -12.57
C SER A 107 -15.31 -10.30 -11.94
N GLY A 108 -15.77 -9.05 -11.95
CA GLY A 108 -17.05 -8.68 -11.35
C GLY A 108 -17.37 -7.20 -11.47
N ILE A 109 -18.24 -6.73 -10.58
CA ILE A 109 -18.68 -5.33 -10.49
C ILE A 109 -18.42 -4.85 -9.06
N ILE A 110 -17.87 -3.65 -8.91
CA ILE A 110 -17.68 -2.96 -7.62
C ILE A 110 -19.04 -2.39 -7.20
N LYS A 111 -19.61 -2.86 -6.09
CA LYS A 111 -20.94 -2.39 -5.64
C LYS A 111 -20.83 -1.26 -4.63
N SER A 112 -19.79 -1.26 -3.81
CA SER A 112 -19.51 -0.23 -2.80
C SER A 112 -18.02 0.13 -2.74
N ASP A 113 -17.69 1.20 -2.03
CA ASP A 113 -16.29 1.58 -1.78
C ASP A 113 -15.56 0.50 -0.93
N ASP A 114 -16.26 -0.15 0.00
CA ASP A 114 -15.72 -1.27 0.79
C ASP A 114 -15.33 -2.47 -0.10
N ASP A 115 -16.06 -2.71 -1.19
CA ASP A 115 -15.72 -3.76 -2.16
C ASP A 115 -14.41 -3.46 -2.88
N PHE A 116 -14.13 -2.17 -3.17
CA PHE A 116 -12.87 -1.76 -3.78
C PHE A 116 -11.70 -2.02 -2.84
N ASP A 117 -11.80 -1.61 -1.57
CA ASP A 117 -10.78 -1.88 -0.57
C ASP A 117 -10.52 -3.38 -0.41
N MET A 118 -11.59 -4.19 -0.37
CA MET A 118 -11.47 -5.64 -0.29
C MET A 118 -10.77 -6.22 -1.53
N LEU A 119 -11.09 -5.71 -2.72
CA LEU A 119 -10.52 -6.16 -3.99
C LEU A 119 -9.02 -5.83 -4.09
N VAL A 120 -8.61 -4.62 -3.68
CA VAL A 120 -7.21 -4.21 -3.61
C VAL A 120 -6.44 -5.08 -2.61
N ASN A 121 -7.01 -5.29 -1.41
CA ASN A 121 -6.39 -6.16 -0.41
C ASN A 121 -6.22 -7.60 -0.93
N LYS A 122 -7.21 -8.14 -1.65
CA LYS A 122 -7.11 -9.45 -2.29
C LYS A 122 -5.99 -9.49 -3.34
N ALA A 123 -5.91 -8.48 -4.20
CA ALA A 123 -4.84 -8.40 -5.20
C ALA A 123 -3.45 -8.38 -4.56
N ILE A 124 -3.28 -7.64 -3.46
CA ILE A 124 -2.03 -7.60 -2.69
C ILE A 124 -1.68 -8.99 -2.13
N ILE A 125 -2.62 -9.67 -1.50
CA ILE A 125 -2.41 -11.01 -0.91
C ILE A 125 -2.04 -12.03 -1.99
N GLU A 126 -2.78 -12.06 -3.09
CA GLU A 126 -2.49 -12.97 -4.21
C GLU A 126 -1.14 -12.66 -4.87
N SER A 127 -0.70 -11.39 -4.81
CA SER A 127 0.57 -10.97 -5.41
C SER A 127 1.82 -11.40 -4.67
N VAL A 128 1.68 -12.02 -3.49
CA VAL A 128 2.83 -12.50 -2.70
C VAL A 128 3.65 -13.53 -3.49
N ASN A 129 3.00 -14.38 -4.26
CA ASN A 129 3.63 -15.51 -4.97
C ASN A 129 3.69 -15.36 -6.50
N SER A 130 3.02 -14.36 -7.08
CA SER A 130 2.94 -14.14 -8.53
C SER A 130 2.63 -12.69 -8.85
N GLU A 131 2.93 -12.21 -10.06
CA GLU A 131 2.44 -10.89 -10.48
C GLU A 131 0.92 -10.90 -10.66
N ILE A 132 0.23 -9.89 -10.10
CA ILE A 132 -1.22 -9.72 -10.18
C ILE A 132 -1.53 -8.37 -10.80
N ALA A 133 -2.34 -8.35 -11.85
CA ALA A 133 -2.88 -7.12 -12.41
C ALA A 133 -4.35 -6.96 -11.99
N LEU A 134 -4.71 -5.78 -11.51
CA LEU A 134 -6.09 -5.40 -11.21
C LEU A 134 -6.51 -4.27 -12.14
N ILE A 135 -7.55 -4.51 -12.94
CA ILE A 135 -8.08 -3.57 -13.93
C ILE A 135 -9.49 -3.19 -13.51
N ILE A 136 -9.81 -1.90 -13.47
CA ILE A 136 -11.11 -1.38 -13.08
C ILE A 136 -11.59 -0.40 -14.14
N GLY A 137 -12.78 -0.62 -14.70
CA GLY A 137 -13.32 0.17 -15.81
C GLY A 137 -13.08 -0.47 -17.17
N SER A 138 -13.29 0.32 -18.24
CA SER A 138 -13.07 -0.09 -19.63
C SER A 138 -11.59 0.05 -20.02
N ASP A 139 -11.11 -0.81 -20.93
CA ASP A 139 -9.68 -0.99 -21.22
C ASP A 139 -8.89 0.29 -21.59
N LYS A 140 -9.56 1.32 -22.13
CA LYS A 140 -8.94 2.58 -22.58
C LYS A 140 -8.87 3.68 -21.51
N ASN A 141 -9.82 3.75 -20.58
CA ASN A 141 -9.88 4.79 -19.54
C ASN A 141 -9.95 4.20 -18.12
N GLY A 142 -9.68 2.90 -18.00
CA GLY A 142 -9.70 2.17 -16.75
C GLY A 142 -8.44 2.37 -15.93
N ILE A 143 -8.57 2.14 -14.63
CA ILE A 143 -7.45 2.13 -13.71
C ILE A 143 -6.82 0.76 -13.78
N LYS A 144 -5.49 0.74 -13.90
CA LYS A 144 -4.72 -0.50 -13.98
C LYS A 144 -3.69 -0.47 -12.86
N PHE A 145 -3.70 -1.48 -12.00
CA PHE A 145 -2.69 -1.71 -10.98
C PHE A 145 -1.93 -2.99 -11.30
N LEU A 146 -0.63 -2.99 -11.06
CA LEU A 146 0.20 -4.18 -11.12
C LEU A 146 0.89 -4.37 -9.76
N PHE A 147 0.69 -5.55 -9.18
CA PHE A 147 1.23 -5.93 -7.89
C PHE A 147 2.25 -7.07 -8.04
N ASN A 148 3.31 -7.03 -7.26
CA ASN A 148 4.31 -8.09 -7.18
C ASN A 148 4.92 -8.13 -5.76
N LYS A 149 5.06 -9.33 -5.20
CA LYS A 149 5.57 -9.59 -3.83
C LYS A 149 4.82 -8.78 -2.76
N GLY A 150 3.50 -8.64 -2.90
CA GLY A 150 2.67 -7.86 -1.97
C GLY A 150 2.79 -6.34 -2.12
N ASN A 151 3.46 -5.83 -3.16
CA ASN A 151 3.65 -4.40 -3.37
C ASN A 151 3.00 -3.95 -4.67
N LEU A 152 2.40 -2.76 -4.68
CA LEU A 152 2.05 -2.07 -5.93
C LEU A 152 3.33 -1.65 -6.65
N ILE A 153 3.56 -2.12 -7.87
CA ILE A 153 4.77 -1.85 -8.66
C ILE A 153 4.52 -0.93 -9.86
N LYS A 154 3.32 -0.95 -10.43
CA LYS A 154 2.90 -0.02 -11.49
C LYS A 154 1.44 0.36 -11.29
N GLU A 155 1.10 1.60 -11.62
CA GLU A 155 -0.27 2.08 -11.66
C GLU A 155 -0.49 2.96 -12.88
N LYS A 156 -1.74 3.01 -13.35
CA LYS A 156 -2.20 3.91 -14.39
C LYS A 156 -3.64 4.31 -14.12
N GLY A 157 -3.98 5.56 -14.41
CA GLY A 157 -5.31 6.13 -14.18
C GLY A 157 -5.42 6.73 -12.79
N SER A 158 -6.56 7.37 -12.52
CA SER A 158 -6.83 8.01 -11.22
C SER A 158 -7.91 7.24 -10.46
N VAL A 159 -7.65 6.95 -9.18
CA VAL A 159 -8.61 6.35 -8.24
C VAL A 159 -9.86 7.21 -8.07
N GLU A 160 -9.75 8.53 -8.30
CA GLU A 160 -10.89 9.45 -8.27
C GLU A 160 -11.95 9.14 -9.34
N SER A 161 -11.59 8.38 -10.38
CA SER A 161 -12.52 7.94 -11.42
C SER A 161 -13.34 6.70 -11.04
N ILE A 162 -13.03 6.05 -9.91
CA ILE A 162 -13.79 4.88 -9.43
C ILE A 162 -15.19 5.30 -8.99
N ARG A 163 -16.18 4.55 -9.44
CA ARG A 163 -17.59 4.69 -9.08
C ARG A 163 -18.19 3.31 -8.85
N SER A 164 -19.22 3.25 -8.00
CA SER A 164 -20.08 2.06 -7.90
C SER A 164 -20.64 1.70 -9.29
N GLY A 165 -20.71 0.41 -9.57
CA GLY A 165 -21.13 -0.14 -10.87
C GLY A 165 -20.01 -0.38 -11.87
N MET A 166 -18.76 0.02 -11.58
CA MET A 166 -17.63 -0.27 -12.46
C MET A 166 -17.27 -1.75 -12.46
N LYS A 167 -16.99 -2.28 -13.66
CA LYS A 167 -16.47 -3.64 -13.83
C LYS A 167 -15.01 -3.70 -13.40
N PHE A 168 -14.59 -4.86 -12.89
CA PHE A 168 -13.19 -5.14 -12.62
C PHE A 168 -12.78 -6.49 -13.20
N VAL A 169 -11.49 -6.63 -13.48
CA VAL A 169 -10.82 -7.87 -13.87
C VAL A 169 -9.51 -7.98 -13.12
N MET A 170 -9.28 -9.10 -12.46
CA MET A 170 -8.02 -9.47 -11.84
C MET A 170 -7.36 -10.56 -12.68
N LYS A 171 -6.11 -10.34 -13.07
CA LYS A 171 -5.30 -11.28 -13.82
C LYS A 171 -4.05 -11.68 -13.05
N LYS A 172 -3.57 -12.89 -13.28
CA LYS A 172 -2.39 -13.48 -12.64
C LYS A 172 -1.40 -13.93 -13.71
N LYS A 173 -0.11 -13.65 -13.48
CA LYS A 173 0.98 -14.18 -14.29
C LYS A 173 1.25 -15.62 -13.89
N GLU A 174 1.24 -16.51 -14.86
CA GLU A 174 1.63 -17.91 -14.69
C GLU A 174 3.15 -18.08 -14.74
#